data_AF-A0A929QKC6-F1
#
_entry.id   AF-A0A929QKC6-F1
#
_cell.length_a   1.000
_cell.length_b   1.000
_cell.length_c   1.000
_cell.angle_alpha   90.00
_cell.angle_beta   90.00
_cell.angle_gamma   90.00
#
_symmetry.space_group_name_H-M   'P 1'
#
loop_
_entity.id
_entity.type
_entity.pdbx_description
1 polymer ?
#
loop_
_entity_poly.entity_id
_entity_poly.type
_entity_poly.pdbx_seq_one_letter_code
_entity_poly.pdbx_strand_id
1 'polypeptide(L)'
;MALKILFSPSESKISLNTNDKFDGKNLIFSELFGKRAEILKRYDEFLKSANLDEIKKLFGLKELEDSEQLRESLSKKGSIKAILRYDGVAYKHLNYRGLSDEAQKYIDNNVLIFSNLFGPILAKDEIFEYKLKQGEKLAGFDISKFYEQNFSKAVDS
;
A
#
# COMPACT_ATOMS: atom_id res chain seq x y z
N MET A 1 16.99 -16.92 10.07
CA MET A 1 15.83 -16.26 9.43
C MET A 1 14.59 -16.61 10.22
N ALA A 2 13.81 -15.63 10.68
CA ALA A 2 12.47 -15.88 11.21
C ALA A 2 11.52 -16.21 10.04
N LEU A 3 10.52 -17.07 10.27
CA LEU A 3 9.51 -17.41 9.26
C LEU A 3 8.79 -16.14 8.78
N LYS A 4 8.75 -15.91 7.46
CA LYS A 4 7.99 -14.84 6.83
C LYS A 4 6.79 -15.43 6.09
N ILE A 5 5.59 -15.02 6.47
CA ILE A 5 4.34 -15.35 5.77
C ILE A 5 4.10 -14.27 4.73
N LEU A 6 3.88 -14.66 3.47
CA LEU A 6 3.73 -13.72 2.37
C LEU A 6 2.26 -13.57 1.98
N PHE A 7 1.78 -12.34 1.94
CA PHE A 7 0.42 -11.98 1.54
C PHE A 7 0.44 -11.14 0.27
N SER A 8 -0.48 -11.45 -0.64
CA SER A 8 -0.86 -10.53 -1.71
C SER A 8 -1.64 -9.35 -1.14
N PRO A 9 -1.63 -8.18 -1.80
CA PRO A 9 -2.51 -7.09 -1.42
C PRO A 9 -3.97 -7.45 -1.76
N SER A 10 -4.91 -6.62 -1.33
CA SER A 10 -6.29 -6.65 -1.82
C SER A 10 -6.62 -5.38 -2.61
N GLU A 11 -7.41 -5.54 -3.66
CA GLU A 11 -8.03 -4.41 -4.37
C GLU A 11 -8.97 -3.64 -3.43
N SER A 12 -9.82 -4.36 -2.69
CA SER A 12 -10.70 -3.81 -1.67
C SER A 12 -9.90 -3.33 -0.46
N LYS A 13 -10.19 -2.10 -0.05
CA LYS A 13 -9.57 -1.47 1.12
C LYS A 13 -10.65 -0.82 1.97
N ILE A 14 -10.44 -0.82 3.28
CA ILE A 14 -11.28 -0.09 4.23
C ILE A 14 -10.92 1.40 4.14
N SER A 15 -11.93 2.27 4.07
CA SER A 15 -11.73 3.74 3.98
C SER A 15 -11.55 4.43 5.33
N LEU A 16 -11.32 3.66 6.40
CA LEU A 16 -11.02 4.17 7.74
C LEU A 16 -9.61 4.77 7.75
N ASN A 17 -9.46 5.94 8.36
CA ASN A 17 -8.18 6.62 8.52
C ASN A 17 -8.05 7.16 9.95
N THR A 18 -6.83 7.20 10.48
CA THR A 18 -6.52 7.98 11.68
C THR A 18 -6.50 9.47 11.35
N ASN A 19 -6.49 10.32 12.37
CA ASN A 19 -6.27 11.77 12.19
C ASN A 19 -4.79 12.12 12.01
N ASP A 20 -3.90 11.16 12.27
CA ASP A 20 -2.45 11.34 12.17
C ASP A 20 -2.03 11.29 10.71
N LYS A 21 -1.17 12.22 10.30
CA LYS A 21 -0.64 12.26 8.94
C LYS A 21 0.34 11.11 8.74
N PHE A 22 0.23 10.45 7.60
CA PHE A 22 1.21 9.45 7.18
C PHE A 22 2.62 10.07 7.06
N ASP A 23 3.57 9.59 7.85
CA ASP A 23 4.97 10.03 7.80
C ASP A 23 5.91 9.08 7.04
N GLY A 24 5.47 7.85 6.78
CA GLY A 24 6.17 6.79 6.05
C GLY A 24 7.52 6.35 6.61
N LYS A 25 8.00 6.93 7.72
CA LYS A 25 9.34 6.70 8.27
C LYS A 25 9.45 5.36 9.00
N ASN A 26 8.31 4.81 9.42
CA ASN A 26 8.24 3.60 10.24
C ASN A 26 7.96 2.32 9.43
N LEU A 27 7.99 2.38 8.09
CA LEU A 27 7.87 1.20 7.23
C LEU A 27 9.12 0.30 7.37
N ILE A 28 8.95 -1.01 7.22
CA ILE A 28 10.07 -1.96 7.12
C ILE A 28 11.06 -1.54 6.01
N PHE A 29 12.34 -1.92 6.08
CA PHE A 29 13.37 -1.51 5.12
C PHE A 29 13.49 0.02 5.05
N SER A 30 13.70 0.66 6.20
CA SER A 30 13.77 2.11 6.33
C SER A 30 14.93 2.71 5.54
N GLU A 31 16.01 1.96 5.34
CA GLU A 31 17.13 2.29 4.46
C GLU A 31 16.72 2.44 2.99
N LEU A 32 15.63 1.80 2.58
CA LEU A 32 15.05 1.90 1.23
C LEU A 32 13.89 2.90 1.13
N PHE A 33 13.64 3.70 2.17
CA PHE A 33 12.57 4.69 2.18
C PHE A 33 12.65 5.66 0.98
N GLY A 34 13.86 6.07 0.58
CA GLY A 34 14.05 6.95 -0.58
C GLY A 34 13.47 6.36 -1.89
N LYS A 35 13.54 5.04 -2.05
CA LYS A 35 12.94 4.34 -3.21
C LYS A 35 11.42 4.32 -3.13
N ARG A 36 10.84 4.15 -1.94
CA ARG A 36 9.39 4.29 -1.76
C ARG A 36 8.93 5.72 -2.03
N ALA A 37 9.65 6.71 -1.50
CA ALA A 37 9.34 8.12 -1.70
C ALA A 37 9.29 8.50 -3.19
N GLU A 38 10.15 7.91 -4.02
CA GLU A 38 10.10 8.10 -5.48
C GLU A 38 8.75 7.64 -6.07
N ILE A 39 8.29 6.43 -5.72
CA ILE A 39 7.02 5.88 -6.23
C ILE A 39 5.82 6.68 -5.70
N LEU A 40 5.82 7.00 -4.41
CA LEU A 40 4.75 7.80 -3.79
C LEU A 40 4.65 9.19 -4.42
N LYS A 41 5.79 9.83 -4.70
CA LYS A 41 5.84 11.12 -5.38
C LYS A 41 5.29 11.03 -6.81
N ARG A 42 5.73 10.04 -7.59
CA ARG A 42 5.21 9.82 -8.96
C ARG A 42 3.70 9.61 -8.97
N TYR A 43 3.18 8.84 -8.01
CA TYR A 43 1.75 8.57 -7.90
C TYR A 43 0.97 9.83 -7.49
N ASP A 44 1.45 10.61 -6.52
CA ASP A 44 0.85 11.87 -6.09
C ASP A 44 0.82 12.91 -7.23
N GLU A 45 1.92 13.03 -7.97
CA GLU A 45 2.02 13.92 -9.14
C GLU A 45 1.07 13.48 -10.26
N PHE A 46 1.01 12.17 -10.55
CA PHE A 46 0.09 11.63 -11.54
C PHE A 46 -1.36 11.97 -11.22
N LEU A 47 -1.82 11.74 -9.98
CA LEU A 47 -3.20 12.05 -9.60
C LEU A 47 -3.53 13.55 -9.73
N LYS A 48 -2.56 14.43 -9.52
CA LYS A 48 -2.75 15.88 -9.65
C LYS A 48 -2.85 16.33 -11.10
N SER A 49 -2.04 15.77 -12.00
CA SER A 49 -1.94 16.26 -13.38
C SER A 49 -2.69 15.44 -14.43
N ALA A 50 -2.97 14.16 -14.17
CA ALA A 50 -3.60 13.28 -15.14
C ALA A 50 -5.07 13.65 -15.38
N ASN A 51 -5.55 13.33 -16.58
CA ASN A 51 -6.97 13.41 -16.88
C ASN A 51 -7.74 12.23 -16.26
N LEU A 52 -9.07 12.32 -16.22
CA LEU A 52 -9.90 11.30 -15.59
C LEU A 52 -9.78 9.91 -16.25
N ASP A 53 -9.61 9.83 -17.57
CA ASP A 53 -9.53 8.55 -18.27
C ASP A 53 -8.23 7.80 -17.92
N GLU A 54 -7.14 8.54 -17.77
CA GLU A 54 -5.86 8.01 -17.29
C GLU A 54 -5.97 7.48 -15.86
N ILE A 55 -6.66 8.21 -14.97
CA ILE A 55 -6.89 7.78 -13.58
C ILE A 55 -7.85 6.58 -13.54
N LYS A 56 -8.93 6.59 -14.32
CA LYS A 56 -9.87 5.45 -14.48
C LYS A 56 -9.12 4.19 -14.87
N LYS A 57 -8.21 4.29 -15.85
CA LYS A 57 -7.34 3.18 -16.25
C LYS A 57 -6.46 2.70 -15.11
N LEU A 58 -5.76 3.62 -14.42
CA LEU A 58 -4.88 3.29 -13.28
C LEU A 58 -5.64 2.57 -12.15
N PHE A 59 -6.88 2.99 -11.90
CA PHE A 59 -7.72 2.44 -10.84
C PHE A 59 -8.52 1.21 -11.28
N GLY A 60 -8.58 0.90 -12.58
CA GLY A 60 -9.40 -0.17 -13.13
C GLY A 60 -10.90 0.11 -13.05
N LEU A 61 -11.32 1.37 -13.09
CA LEU A 61 -12.72 1.79 -12.97
C LEU A 61 -13.31 2.15 -14.33
N LYS A 62 -14.62 1.90 -14.48
CA LYS A 62 -15.39 2.37 -15.64
C LYS A 62 -15.83 3.82 -15.45
N GLU A 63 -16.29 4.14 -14.24
CA GLU A 63 -16.75 5.45 -13.85
C GLU A 63 -15.94 6.02 -12.69
N LEU A 64 -15.71 7.33 -12.76
CA LEU A 64 -14.96 8.12 -11.79
C LEU A 64 -15.33 9.58 -12.02
N GLU A 65 -15.68 10.27 -10.94
CA GLU A 65 -15.93 11.71 -10.95
C GLU A 65 -14.67 12.43 -10.47
N ASP A 66 -14.40 13.60 -11.05
CA ASP A 66 -13.32 14.45 -10.54
C ASP A 66 -13.74 15.06 -9.20
N SER A 67 -12.77 15.21 -8.30
CA SER A 67 -12.99 15.85 -7.01
C SER A 67 -11.68 16.39 -6.46
N GLU A 68 -11.77 17.43 -5.62
CA GLU A 68 -10.60 17.94 -4.91
C GLU A 68 -9.95 16.85 -4.05
N GLN A 69 -10.74 15.93 -3.49
CA GLN A 69 -10.29 14.80 -2.68
C GLN A 69 -9.49 13.78 -3.49
N LEU A 70 -9.87 13.54 -4.75
CA LEU A 70 -9.12 12.67 -5.67
C LEU A 70 -7.72 13.23 -5.93
N ARG A 71 -7.60 14.55 -6.02
CA ARG A 71 -6.35 15.27 -6.34
C ARG A 71 -5.60 15.75 -5.10
N GLU A 72 -6.12 15.45 -3.91
CA GLU A 72 -5.51 15.87 -2.65
C GLU A 72 -4.18 15.12 -2.43
N SER A 73 -3.18 15.85 -1.90
CA SER A 73 -1.88 15.26 -1.64
C SER A 73 -1.97 14.08 -0.66
N LEU A 74 -1.29 12.99 -1.00
CA LEU A 74 -1.22 11.78 -0.16
C LEU A 74 -0.74 12.06 1.28
N SER A 75 0.11 13.07 1.46
CA SER A 75 0.64 13.49 2.76
C SER A 75 -0.41 13.96 3.77
N LYS A 76 -1.62 14.29 3.31
CA LYS A 76 -2.74 14.69 4.16
C LYS A 76 -3.61 13.52 4.60
N LYS A 77 -3.44 12.35 3.97
CA LYS A 77 -4.23 11.17 4.29
C LYS A 77 -3.73 10.56 5.60
N GLY A 78 -4.68 10.13 6.42
CA GLY A 78 -4.38 9.30 7.56
C GLY A 78 -4.02 7.88 7.16
N SER A 79 -3.48 7.12 8.11
CA SER A 79 -3.00 5.75 7.89
C SER A 79 -3.50 4.78 8.94
N ILE A 80 -3.59 3.51 8.59
CA ILE A 80 -3.85 2.41 9.52
C ILE A 80 -2.94 1.24 9.16
N LYS A 81 -2.73 0.29 10.07
CA LYS A 81 -1.99 -0.94 9.80
C LYS A 81 -2.42 -1.60 8.49
N ALA A 82 -1.47 -2.04 7.67
CA ALA A 82 -1.73 -2.68 6.39
C ALA A 82 -2.67 -3.89 6.50
N ILE A 83 -2.53 -4.68 7.56
CA ILE A 83 -3.39 -5.84 7.83
C ILE A 83 -4.86 -5.46 8.09
N LEU A 84 -5.11 -4.23 8.55
CA LEU A 84 -6.43 -3.66 8.75
C LEU A 84 -6.93 -2.86 7.54
N ARG A 85 -6.04 -2.50 6.61
CA ARG A 85 -6.37 -1.74 5.40
C ARG A 85 -7.00 -2.63 4.33
N TYR A 86 -6.41 -3.78 4.08
CA TYR A 86 -6.87 -4.69 3.02
C TYR A 86 -8.08 -5.52 3.48
N ASP A 87 -9.13 -5.58 2.64
CA ASP A 87 -10.43 -6.21 2.96
C ASP A 87 -10.79 -7.35 1.99
N GLY A 88 -9.77 -8.02 1.46
CA GLY A 88 -9.96 -9.17 0.56
C GLY A 88 -10.43 -10.43 1.30
N VAL A 89 -10.81 -11.46 0.55
CA VAL A 89 -11.25 -12.76 1.09
C VAL A 89 -10.25 -13.33 2.10
N ALA A 90 -8.96 -13.33 1.79
CA ALA A 90 -7.91 -13.80 2.70
C ALA A 90 -7.86 -13.01 4.02
N TYR A 91 -8.03 -11.68 3.96
CA TYR A 91 -8.01 -10.80 5.13
C TYR A 91 -9.27 -10.96 5.99
N LYS A 92 -10.43 -11.18 5.36
CA LYS A 92 -11.68 -11.52 6.04
C LYS A 92 -11.58 -12.84 6.80
N HIS A 93 -11.03 -13.87 6.16
CA HIS A 93 -10.82 -15.17 6.79
C HIS A 93 -9.76 -15.14 7.89
N LEU A 94 -8.70 -14.33 7.71
CA LEU A 94 -7.72 -14.11 8.77
C LEU A 94 -8.39 -13.54 10.03
N ASN A 95 -9.44 -12.73 9.85
CA ASN A 95 -10.23 -12.12 10.93
C ASN A 95 -9.33 -11.52 12.02
N TYR A 96 -8.38 -10.68 11.61
CA TYR A 96 -7.31 -10.17 12.49
C TYR A 96 -7.84 -9.59 13.81
N ARG A 97 -8.96 -8.86 13.76
CA ARG A 97 -9.59 -8.24 14.94
C ARG A 97 -10.15 -9.25 15.96
N GLY A 98 -10.43 -10.48 15.53
CA GLY A 98 -10.92 -11.56 16.40
C GLY A 98 -9.81 -12.43 16.97
N LEU A 99 -8.54 -12.17 16.66
CA LEU A 99 -7.39 -12.92 17.17
C LEU A 99 -6.94 -12.39 18.53
N SER A 100 -6.27 -13.23 19.32
CA SER A 100 -5.63 -12.79 20.58
C SER A 100 -4.50 -11.79 20.32
N ASP A 101 -4.12 -11.03 21.34
CA ASP A 101 -3.06 -10.03 21.23
C ASP A 101 -1.71 -10.66 20.82
N GLU A 102 -1.43 -11.88 21.30
CA GLU A 102 -0.22 -12.63 20.92
C GLU A 102 -0.23 -12.99 19.44
N ALA A 103 -1.38 -13.45 18.92
CA ALA A 103 -1.54 -13.79 17.51
C ALA A 103 -1.47 -12.54 16.61
N GLN A 104 -2.09 -11.43 17.03
CA GLN A 104 -1.97 -10.14 16.33
C GLN A 104 -0.51 -9.67 16.29
N LYS A 105 0.21 -9.74 17.42
CA LYS A 105 1.63 -9.40 17.49
C LYS A 105 2.50 -10.32 16.63
N TYR A 106 2.16 -11.60 16.55
CA TYR A 106 2.86 -12.54 15.66
C TYR A 106 2.66 -12.13 14.19
N ILE A 107 1.44 -11.84 13.77
CA ILE A 107 1.12 -11.38 12.41
C ILE A 107 1.86 -10.08 12.10
N ASP A 108 1.76 -9.09 12.98
CA ASP A 108 2.37 -7.77 12.86
C ASP A 108 3.85 -7.82 12.50
N ASN A 109 4.59 -8.82 13.00
CA ASN A 109 6.04 -8.93 12.82
C ASN A 109 6.48 -9.96 11.76
N ASN A 110 5.60 -10.89 11.38
CA ASN A 110 5.96 -12.02 10.53
C ASN A 110 5.21 -12.08 9.19
N VAL A 111 4.15 -11.29 8.99
CA VAL A 111 3.44 -11.20 7.71
C VAL A 111 3.99 -10.03 6.90
N LEU A 112 4.49 -10.33 5.71
CA LEU A 112 4.87 -9.35 4.69
C LEU A 112 3.79 -9.28 3.62
N ILE A 113 3.35 -8.07 3.28
CA ILE A 113 2.35 -7.80 2.26
C ILE A 113 3.03 -7.08 1.09
N PHE A 114 2.85 -7.57 -0.13
CA PHE A 114 3.39 -6.95 -1.34
C PHE A 114 2.42 -5.91 -1.89
N SER A 115 2.42 -4.71 -1.31
CA SER A 115 1.55 -3.62 -1.72
C SER A 115 1.83 -3.14 -3.14
N ASN A 116 0.79 -3.01 -3.98
CA ASN A 116 0.93 -2.45 -5.33
C ASN A 116 1.59 -1.05 -5.35
N LEU A 117 1.36 -0.23 -4.32
CA LEU A 117 1.88 1.14 -4.25
C LEU A 117 3.10 1.28 -3.33
N PHE A 118 3.13 0.57 -2.20
CA PHE A 118 4.19 0.72 -1.19
C PHE A 118 5.32 -0.30 -1.31
N GLY A 119 5.17 -1.30 -2.19
CA GLY A 119 6.07 -2.44 -2.28
C GLY A 119 5.94 -3.36 -1.06
N PRO A 120 7.02 -4.06 -0.68
CA PRO A 120 7.02 -4.90 0.52
C PRO A 120 6.83 -4.08 1.80
N ILE A 121 5.82 -4.43 2.59
CA ILE A 121 5.50 -3.81 3.89
C ILE A 121 5.11 -4.89 4.91
N LEU A 122 5.31 -4.64 6.21
CA LEU A 122 4.79 -5.53 7.25
C LEU A 122 3.30 -5.34 7.49
N ALA A 123 2.64 -6.35 8.04
CA ALA A 123 1.24 -6.26 8.48
C ALA A 123 0.97 -5.06 9.41
N LYS A 124 1.92 -4.72 10.29
CA LYS A 124 1.82 -3.58 11.22
C LYS A 124 2.12 -2.22 10.61
N ASP A 125 2.75 -2.19 9.44
CA ASP A 125 3.15 -0.93 8.82
C ASP A 125 1.89 -0.13 8.46
N GLU A 126 1.87 1.15 8.80
CA GLU A 126 0.70 1.98 8.54
C GLU A 126 0.72 2.50 7.10
N ILE A 127 -0.42 2.39 6.42
CA ILE A 127 -0.59 2.87 5.06
C ILE A 127 -1.91 3.64 4.91
N PHE A 128 -1.90 4.67 4.05
CA PHE A 128 -3.11 5.37 3.65
C PHE A 128 -3.92 4.59 2.62
N GLU A 129 -5.16 4.99 2.41
CA GLU A 129 -6.01 4.45 1.34
C GLU A 129 -5.54 4.93 -0.04
N TYR A 130 -5.40 3.99 -0.97
CA TYR A 130 -5.04 4.24 -2.36
C TYR A 130 -5.80 3.29 -3.30
N LYS A 131 -5.93 3.71 -4.58
CA LYS A 131 -6.38 2.83 -5.66
C LYS A 131 -5.26 2.68 -6.68
N LEU A 132 -4.92 1.44 -6.99
CA LEU A 132 -3.96 1.10 -8.03
C LEU A 132 -4.23 -0.35 -8.38
N LYS A 133 -4.79 -0.55 -9.57
CA LYS A 133 -5.12 -1.88 -10.09
C LYS A 133 -3.84 -2.72 -10.15
N GLN A 134 -3.93 -3.96 -9.67
CA GLN A 134 -2.80 -4.89 -9.67
C GLN A 134 -2.25 -5.10 -11.08
N GLY A 135 -0.93 -4.96 -11.21
CA GLY A 135 -0.21 -5.09 -12.47
C GLY A 135 -0.32 -3.88 -13.41
N GLU A 136 -1.07 -2.84 -13.05
CA GLU A 136 -1.18 -1.63 -13.88
C GLU A 136 0.08 -0.76 -13.75
N LYS A 137 0.47 -0.14 -14.86
CA LYS A 137 1.65 0.74 -14.92
C LYS A 137 1.25 2.18 -14.65
N LEU A 138 2.03 2.87 -13.82
CA LEU A 138 1.83 4.29 -13.54
C LEU A 138 2.42 5.12 -14.68
N ALA A 139 1.58 5.59 -15.60
CA ALA A 139 2.02 6.31 -16.81
C ALA A 139 3.15 5.56 -17.58
N GLY A 140 2.99 4.25 -17.72
CA GLY A 140 3.99 3.38 -18.37
C GLY A 140 5.14 2.94 -17.47
N PHE A 141 5.27 3.49 -16.27
CA PHE A 141 6.25 3.05 -15.27
C PHE A 141 5.80 1.78 -14.56
N ASP A 142 6.67 0.77 -14.53
CA ASP A 142 6.40 -0.52 -13.91
C ASP A 142 6.83 -0.53 -12.44
N ILE A 143 5.87 -0.27 -11.54
CA ILE A 143 6.11 -0.21 -10.10
C ILE A 143 6.54 -1.57 -9.55
N SER A 144 5.95 -2.66 -10.04
CA SER A 144 6.27 -4.02 -9.58
C SER A 144 7.73 -4.34 -9.87
N LYS A 145 8.17 -4.11 -11.12
CA LYS A 145 9.57 -4.33 -11.52
C LYS A 145 10.54 -3.43 -10.76
N PHE A 146 10.15 -2.18 -10.49
CA PHE A 146 10.96 -1.28 -9.67
C PHE A 146 11.17 -1.83 -8.26
N TYR A 147 10.12 -2.30 -7.59
CA TYR A 147 10.24 -2.87 -6.24
C TYR A 147 11.05 -4.15 -6.24
N GLU A 148 10.83 -5.05 -7.20
CA GLU A 148 11.63 -6.27 -7.36
C GLU A 148 13.13 -5.94 -7.46
N GLN A 149 13.52 -4.99 -8.32
CA GLN A 149 14.92 -4.64 -8.52
C GLN A 149 15.59 -4.00 -7.30
N ASN A 150 14.83 -3.26 -6.47
CA ASN A 150 15.39 -2.48 -5.37
C ASN A 150 15.23 -3.15 -4.00
N PHE A 151 14.27 -4.07 -3.82
CA PHE A 151 13.90 -4.63 -2.50
C PHE A 151 14.18 -6.12 -2.35
N SER A 152 14.33 -6.91 -3.42
CA SER A 152 14.47 -8.38 -3.29
C SER A 152 15.62 -8.77 -2.36
N LYS A 153 16.78 -8.11 -2.46
CA LYS A 153 17.92 -8.38 -1.56
C LYS A 153 17.59 -8.15 -0.07
N ALA A 154 16.78 -7.14 0.24
CA ALA A 154 16.38 -6.84 1.61
C ALA A 154 15.26 -7.79 2.10
N VAL A 155 14.41 -8.26 1.19
CA VAL A 155 13.38 -9.26 1.50
C VAL A 155 14.00 -10.64 1.77
N ASP A 156 15.07 -10.98 1.06
CA ASP A 156 15.75 -12.28 1.15
C ASP A 156 16.76 -12.39 2.33
N SER A 157 17.08 -11.27 2.99
CA SER A 157 18.03 -11.22 4.13
C SER A 157 17.37 -11.57 5.47
#